data_AF-A0A167I4L3-F1
#
_entry.id   AF-A0A167I4L3-F1
#
_cell.length_a   1.000
_cell.length_b   1.000
_cell.length_c   1.000
_cell.angle_alpha   90.00
_cell.angle_beta   90.00
_cell.angle_gamma   90.00
#
_symmetry.space_group_name_H-M   'P 1'
#
loop_
_entity.id
_entity.type
_entity.pdbx_description
1 polymer ?
#
loop_
_entity_poly.entity_id
_entity_poly.type
_entity_poly.pdbx_seq_one_letter_code
_entity_poly.pdbx_strand_id
1 'polypeptide(L)'
;MYKNLKQLLFFVRTNIDIKSILINYCTYNKCILELSMKDQHTKIKGYRDLSQDEIDSMNEAKELAEQVGAFVEKLQGQEGLDPRWIAEAKTDLQKGFMCLVRGIAQPTTF
;
A
#
# COMPACT_ATOMS: atom_id res chain seq x y z
N MET A 1 -14.40 -10.90 11.10
CA MET A 1 -14.69 -10.69 9.66
C MET A 1 -13.52 -9.93 9.06
N TYR A 2 -12.79 -10.50 8.09
CA TYR A 2 -11.59 -9.86 7.51
C TYR A 2 -12.00 -8.62 6.73
N LYS A 3 -11.29 -7.49 6.93
CA LYS A 3 -11.71 -6.20 6.37
C LYS A 3 -11.28 -6.00 4.91
N ASN A 4 -10.31 -6.78 4.41
CA ASN A 4 -9.88 -6.74 3.01
C ASN A 4 -9.13 -8.01 2.58
N LEU A 5 -8.89 -8.11 1.26
CA LEU A 5 -8.25 -9.27 0.62
C LEU A 5 -6.81 -9.49 1.08
N LYS A 6 -6.05 -8.42 1.38
CA LYS A 6 -4.68 -8.50 1.89
C LYS A 6 -4.63 -9.15 3.28
N GLN A 7 -5.53 -8.77 4.19
CA GLN A 7 -5.65 -9.36 5.53
C GLN A 7 -6.06 -10.84 5.48
N LEU A 8 -6.98 -11.18 4.58
CA LEU A 8 -7.40 -12.57 4.37
C LEU A 8 -6.25 -13.41 3.79
N LEU A 9 -5.52 -12.89 2.80
CA LEU A 9 -4.36 -13.56 2.19
C LEU A 9 -3.23 -13.77 3.20
N PHE A 10 -2.92 -12.76 4.01
CA PHE A 10 -1.91 -12.87 5.06
C PHE A 10 -2.29 -13.97 6.06
N PHE A 11 -3.54 -13.94 6.55
CA PHE A 11 -4.05 -14.93 7.48
C PHE A 11 -4.04 -16.36 6.91
N VAL A 12 -4.47 -16.54 5.65
CA VAL A 12 -4.41 -17.85 4.97
C VAL A 12 -2.96 -18.29 4.72
N ARG A 13 -2.02 -17.36 4.48
CA ARG A 13 -0.60 -17.69 4.32
C ARG A 13 0.05 -18.12 5.63
N THR A 14 -0.32 -17.54 6.76
CA THR A 14 0.29 -17.78 8.07
C THR A 14 -0.38 -18.89 8.88
N ASN A 15 -1.59 -19.32 8.50
CA ASN A 15 -2.34 -20.34 9.23
C ASN A 15 -2.31 -21.70 8.49
N ILE A 16 -1.53 -22.64 9.03
CA ILE A 16 -1.28 -23.97 8.46
C ILE A 16 -2.57 -24.83 8.43
N ASP A 17 -3.42 -24.70 9.44
CA ASP A 17 -4.65 -25.49 9.53
C ASP A 17 -5.66 -25.09 8.43
N ILE A 18 -5.74 -23.79 8.14
CA ILE A 18 -6.63 -23.27 7.11
C ILE A 18 -6.16 -23.62 5.70
N LYS A 19 -4.85 -23.63 5.45
CA LYS A 19 -4.31 -24.17 4.20
C LYS A 19 -4.72 -25.63 4.01
N SER A 20 -4.61 -26.43 5.06
CA SER A 20 -4.94 -27.85 5.03
C SER A 20 -6.42 -28.08 4.72
N ILE A 21 -7.32 -27.30 5.33
CA ILE A 21 -8.76 -27.34 5.06
C ILE A 21 -9.08 -26.97 3.60
N LEU A 22 -8.48 -25.89 3.09
CA LEU A 22 -8.69 -25.43 1.71
C LEU A 22 -8.17 -26.45 0.67
N ILE A 23 -7.01 -27.05 0.93
CA ILE A 23 -6.44 -28.11 0.08
C ILE A 23 -7.35 -29.35 0.09
N ASN A 24 -7.84 -29.76 1.26
CA ASN A 24 -8.74 -30.92 1.37
C ASN A 24 -10.06 -30.69 0.63
N TYR A 25 -10.66 -29.51 0.78
CA TYR A 25 -11.87 -29.15 0.05
C TYR A 25 -11.68 -29.16 -1.47
N CYS A 26 -10.58 -28.59 -1.96
CA CYS A 26 -10.23 -28.61 -3.37
C CYS A 26 -9.95 -30.02 -3.92
N THR A 27 -9.27 -30.85 -3.13
CA THR A 27 -8.97 -32.23 -3.47
C THR A 27 -10.25 -33.07 -3.58
N TYR A 28 -11.17 -32.90 -2.63
CA TYR A 28 -12.46 -33.59 -2.61
C TYR A 28 -13.36 -33.19 -3.80
N ASN A 29 -13.40 -31.90 -4.13
CA ASN A 29 -14.23 -31.36 -5.20
C ASN A 29 -13.52 -31.33 -6.57
N LYS A 30 -12.27 -31.81 -6.68
CA LYS A 30 -11.41 -31.74 -7.87
C LYS A 30 -11.32 -30.33 -8.47
N CYS A 31 -11.25 -29.30 -7.62
CA CYS A 31 -11.11 -27.91 -8.04
C CYS A 31 -9.67 -27.42 -7.82
N ILE A 32 -9.17 -26.60 -8.74
CA ILE A 32 -7.89 -25.89 -8.58
C ILE A 32 -8.14 -24.58 -7.84
N LEU A 33 -7.40 -24.35 -6.75
CA LEU A 33 -7.37 -23.08 -6.04
C LEU A 33 -6.28 -22.20 -6.65
N GLU A 34 -6.69 -21.23 -7.47
CA GLU A 34 -5.79 -20.21 -7.98
C GLU A 34 -5.96 -18.93 -7.15
N LEU A 35 -4.93 -18.58 -6.36
CA LEU A 35 -4.87 -17.29 -5.68
C LEU A 35 -4.40 -16.23 -6.68
N SER A 36 -5.32 -15.76 -7.52
CA SER A 36 -5.08 -14.60 -8.37
C SER A 36 -5.15 -13.33 -7.50
N MET A 37 -3.98 -12.82 -7.11
CA MET A 37 -3.89 -11.39 -6.82
C MET A 37 -4.06 -10.67 -8.15
N LYS A 38 -5.21 -10.03 -8.36
CA LYS A 38 -5.36 -9.09 -9.47
C LYS A 38 -4.52 -7.87 -9.10
N ASP A 39 -3.29 -7.82 -9.57
CA ASP A 39 -2.59 -6.55 -9.68
C ASP A 39 -3.46 -5.68 -10.58
N GLN A 40 -4.03 -4.65 -9.98
CA GLN A 40 -4.98 -3.78 -10.65
C GLN A 40 -4.21 -2.86 -11.60
N HIS A 41 -3.71 -3.43 -12.69
CA HIS A 41 -3.19 -2.71 -13.85
C HIS A 41 -4.32 -2.46 -14.83
N THR A 42 -5.39 -1.84 -14.35
CA THR A 42 -6.27 -1.12 -15.28
C THR A 42 -5.48 0.12 -15.68
N LYS A 43 -4.95 0.15 -16.91
CA LYS A 43 -4.25 1.31 -17.47
C LYS A 43 -5.05 2.57 -17.15
N ILE A 44 -4.55 3.38 -16.21
CA ILE A 44 -5.13 4.69 -15.95
C ILE A 44 -4.63 5.58 -17.10
N LYS A 45 -5.56 6.16 -17.85
CA LYS A 45 -5.25 7.06 -18.97
C LYS A 45 -4.25 8.14 -18.51
N GLY A 46 -3.10 8.25 -19.17
CA GLY A 46 -2.04 9.23 -18.84
C GLY A 46 -0.85 8.69 -18.05
N TYR A 47 -0.83 7.39 -17.71
CA TYR A 47 0.31 6.73 -17.07
C TYR A 47 0.98 5.73 -18.00
N ARG A 48 2.31 5.61 -17.90
CA ARG A 48 3.06 4.51 -18.52
C ARG A 48 2.82 3.19 -17.79
N ASP A 49 3.15 2.09 -18.45
CA ASP A 49 3.18 0.78 -17.78
C ASP A 49 4.37 0.78 -16.78
N LEU A 50 4.09 0.36 -15.54
CA LEU A 50 5.07 0.24 -14.47
C LEU A 50 5.47 -1.24 -14.32
N SER A 51 6.74 -1.47 -14.05
CA SER A 51 7.25 -2.78 -13.59
C SER A 51 6.81 -3.05 -12.15
N GLN A 52 6.81 -4.33 -11.75
CA GLN A 52 6.44 -4.72 -10.38
C GLN A 52 7.30 -4.00 -9.33
N ASP A 53 8.61 -3.88 -9.57
CA ASP A 53 9.55 -3.19 -8.68
C ASP A 53 9.17 -1.71 -8.48
N GLU A 54 8.66 -1.05 -9.52
CA GLU A 54 8.20 0.35 -9.45
C GLU A 54 6.88 0.47 -8.69
N ILE A 55 5.98 -0.51 -8.84
CA ILE A 55 4.73 -0.58 -8.09
C ILE A 55 5.02 -0.79 -6.61
N ASP A 56 5.94 -1.68 -6.29
CA ASP A 56 6.37 -1.97 -4.93
C ASP A 56 7.01 -0.74 -4.30
N SER A 57 7.92 -0.06 -5.02
CA SER A 57 8.52 1.21 -4.60
C SER A 57 7.46 2.29 -4.33
N MET A 58 6.43 2.39 -5.17
CA MET A 58 5.34 3.35 -4.96
C MET A 58 4.50 3.00 -3.72
N ASN A 59 4.24 1.73 -3.48
CA ASN A 59 3.50 1.27 -2.30
C ASN A 59 4.29 1.52 -1.01
N GLU A 60 5.60 1.25 -1.03
CA GLU A 60 6.52 1.54 0.07
C GLU A 60 6.54 3.05 0.37
N ALA A 61 6.66 3.90 -0.65
CA ALA A 61 6.63 5.35 -0.47
C ALA A 61 5.32 5.83 0.17
N LYS A 62 4.18 5.23 -0.17
CA LYS A 62 2.87 5.56 0.43
C LYS A 62 2.78 5.12 1.89
N GLU A 63 3.30 3.93 2.21
CA GLU A 63 3.34 3.44 3.59
C GLU A 63 4.22 4.33 4.48
N LEU A 64 5.39 4.74 3.99
CA LEU A 64 6.25 5.71 4.68
C LEU A 64 5.56 7.06 4.86
N ALA A 65 4.83 7.55 3.84
CA ALA A 65 4.08 8.79 3.94
C ALA A 65 3.00 8.75 5.05
N GLU A 66 2.33 7.61 5.22
CA GLU A 66 1.33 7.41 6.28
C GLU A 66 2.00 7.42 7.67
N GLN A 67 3.12 6.72 7.83
CA GLN A 67 3.88 6.72 9.08
C GLN A 67 4.39 8.12 9.45
N VAL A 68 4.95 8.84 8.48
CA VAL A 68 5.41 10.22 8.67
C VAL A 68 4.24 11.15 8.99
N GLY A 69 3.10 10.98 8.32
CA GLY A 69 1.88 11.75 8.59
C GLY A 69 1.41 11.59 10.04
N ALA A 70 1.35 10.34 10.53
CA ALA A 70 0.99 10.05 11.92
C ALA A 70 1.99 10.67 12.92
N PHE A 71 3.29 10.67 12.60
CA PHE A 71 4.29 11.34 13.43
C PHE A 71 4.11 12.85 13.48
N VAL A 72 3.85 13.49 12.33
CA VAL A 72 3.59 14.94 12.26
C VAL A 72 2.32 15.29 13.06
N GLU A 73 1.24 14.52 12.94
CA GLU A 73 0.01 14.73 13.71
C GLU A 73 0.25 14.65 15.22
N LYS A 74 1.06 13.67 15.66
CA LYS A 74 1.48 13.58 17.06
C LYS A 74 2.20 14.86 17.52
N LEU A 75 3.12 15.39 16.72
CA LEU A 75 3.85 16.63 17.06
C LEU A 75 2.92 17.86 17.08
N GLN A 76 1.94 17.92 16.17
CA GLN A 76 0.95 19.02 16.15
C GLN A 76 0.11 19.09 17.44
N GLY A 77 -0.09 17.97 18.12
CA GLY A 77 -0.81 17.89 19.40
C GLY A 77 0.06 18.08 20.65
N GLN A 78 1.38 18.27 20.51
CA GLN A 78 2.30 18.35 21.65
C GLN A 78 2.50 19.81 22.10
N GLU A 79 2.26 20.08 23.38
CA GLU A 79 2.50 21.40 23.98
C GLU A 79 4.01 21.73 24.02
N GLY A 80 4.32 23.02 23.87
CA GLY A 80 5.70 23.53 23.93
C GLY A 80 6.50 23.43 22.62
N LEU A 81 5.91 22.90 21.53
CA LEU A 81 6.52 22.93 20.20
C LEU A 81 6.06 24.14 19.38
N ASP A 82 6.89 24.61 18.46
CA ASP A 82 6.53 25.71 17.55
C ASP A 82 5.60 25.19 16.43
N PRO A 83 4.33 25.61 16.39
CA PRO A 83 3.36 25.11 15.41
C PRO A 83 3.68 25.54 13.97
N ARG A 84 4.41 26.66 13.78
CA ARG A 84 4.76 27.15 12.46
C ARG A 84 5.74 26.21 11.77
N TRP A 85 6.82 25.83 12.45
CA TRP A 85 7.82 24.92 11.91
C TRP A 85 7.25 23.53 11.63
N ILE A 86 6.33 23.04 12.48
CA ILE A 86 5.65 21.75 12.24
C ILE A 86 4.75 21.83 10.99
N ALA A 87 4.01 22.93 10.81
CA ALA A 87 3.16 23.12 9.63
C ALA A 87 3.99 23.22 8.32
N GLU A 88 5.15 23.88 8.37
CA GLU A 88 6.08 23.98 7.25
C GLU A 88 6.63 22.59 6.89
N ALA A 89 7.13 21.84 7.87
CA ALA A 89 7.60 20.48 7.68
C ALA A 89 6.50 19.56 7.11
N LYS A 90 5.26 19.66 7.61
CA LYS A 90 4.11 18.89 7.07
C LYS A 90 3.94 19.12 5.57
N THR A 91 3.96 20.38 5.16
CA THR A 91 3.75 20.78 3.75
C THR A 91 4.89 20.27 2.87
N ASP A 92 6.13 20.43 3.31
CA ASP A 92 7.30 19.99 2.57
C ASP A 92 7.40 18.47 2.46
N LEU A 93 7.07 17.73 3.52
CA LEU A 93 7.04 16.27 3.50
C LEU A 93 5.93 15.75 2.57
N GLN A 94 4.73 16.34 2.63
CA GLN A 94 3.63 15.99 1.72
C GLN A 94 4.03 16.23 0.26
N LYS A 95 4.64 17.38 -0.04
CA LYS A 95 5.16 17.69 -1.37
C LYS A 95 6.29 16.73 -1.77
N GLY A 96 7.20 16.40 -0.86
CA GLY A 96 8.29 15.45 -1.08
C GLY A 96 7.78 14.07 -1.50
N PHE A 97 6.83 13.50 -0.76
CA PHE A 97 6.21 12.22 -1.12
C PHE A 97 5.43 12.30 -2.44
N MET A 98 4.76 13.42 -2.70
CA MET A 98 4.10 13.64 -4.00
C MET A 98 5.11 13.63 -5.15
N CYS A 99 6.26 14.31 -4.98
CA CYS A 99 7.34 14.32 -5.96
C CYS A 99 7.96 12.92 -6.16
N LEU A 100 8.17 12.14 -5.10
CA LEU A 100 8.67 10.77 -5.19
C LEU A 100 7.73 9.87 -6.00
N VAL A 101 6.45 9.85 -5.63
CA VAL A 101 5.44 9.04 -6.34
C VAL A 101 5.34 9.45 -7.81
N ARG A 102 5.40 10.76 -8.09
CA ARG A 102 5.35 11.26 -9.47
C ARG A 102 6.63 10.95 -10.26
N GLY A 103 7.79 10.91 -9.61
CA GLY A 103 9.06 10.48 -10.17
C GLY A 103 9.07 9.01 -10.57
N ILE A 104 8.42 8.14 -9.79
CA ILE A 104 8.21 6.72 -10.10
C ILE A 104 7.17 6.57 -11.22
N ALA A 105 6.00 7.19 -11.05
CA ALA A 105 4.86 7.00 -11.93
C ALA A 105 5.04 7.61 -13.34
N GLN A 106 5.89 8.64 -13.46
CA GLN A 106 6.20 9.36 -14.71
C GLN A 106 4.96 9.62 -15.60
N PRO A 107 3.95 10.35 -15.09
CA PRO A 107 2.74 10.62 -15.87
C PRO A 107 3.07 11.45 -17.11
N THR A 108 2.41 11.15 -18.22
CA THR A 108 2.61 11.86 -19.51
C THR A 108 1.69 13.06 -19.67
N THR A 109 0.80 13.30 -18.71
CA THR A 109 -0.15 14.42 -18.69
C THR A 109 0.14 15.36 -17.54
N PHE A 110 -0.23 16.63 -17.71
CA PHE A 110 -0.08 17.68 -16.71
C PHE A 110 -0.97 17.41 -15.49
#